data_AF-X1JX62-F1
#
_entry.id   AF-X1JX62-F1
#
_cell.length_a   1.000
_cell.length_b   1.000
_cell.length_c   1.000
_cell.angle_alpha   90.00
_cell.angle_beta   90.00
_cell.angle_gamma   90.00
#
_symmetry.space_group_name_H-M   'P 1'
#
loop_
_entity.id
_entity.type
_entity.pdbx_description
1 polymer ?
#
loop_
_entity_poly.entity_id
_entity_poly.type
_entity_poly.pdbx_seq_one_letter_code
_entity_poly.pdbx_strand_id
1 'polypeptide(L)'
;PFMLRSVTRIGHARSDIVLGEISRERRKGSFEKDRTWLVYTPREARINKPLMLERFEKIKKRVNTLVYNQLKLADGAKLGIVACGLSYSYALEAVKWLGIEDKVSILKIGTPHPLPEELGASEAMAHAILCHNPTHGIPRETKLDKALFCADPLTGLIIAAALVRPDKKLAGVEVRSVRKKFKEKSFAAGANREQISQCTEIGLELDEFLELGLEAMKGIADDLGL
;
A
#
# COMPACT_ATOMS: atom_id res chain seq x y z
N PRO A 1 5.19 -4.76 36.43
CA PRO A 1 3.97 -5.21 35.73
C PRO A 1 4.18 -5.23 34.22
N PHE A 2 4.35 -6.41 33.62
CA PHE A 2 4.39 -6.56 32.16
C PHE A 2 3.02 -7.04 31.67
N MET A 3 2.54 -6.42 30.59
CA MET A 3 1.30 -6.78 29.92
C MET A 3 1.65 -7.63 28.70
N LEU A 4 1.30 -8.91 28.73
CA LEU A 4 1.40 -9.79 27.57
C LEU A 4 0.13 -9.62 26.73
N ARG A 5 0.24 -8.97 25.56
CA ARG A 5 -0.87 -8.85 24.60
C ARG A 5 -0.67 -9.87 23.47
N SER A 6 -1.46 -10.94 23.50
CA SER A 6 -1.58 -11.88 22.39
C SER A 6 -2.35 -11.21 21.25
N VAL A 7 -1.68 -10.94 20.12
CA VAL A 7 -2.35 -10.58 18.87
C VAL A 7 -2.65 -11.86 18.08
N THR A 8 -3.91 -12.06 17.69
CA THR A 8 -4.44 -13.32 17.11
C THR A 8 -4.00 -13.60 15.66
N ARG A 9 -3.06 -12.83 15.10
CA ARG A 9 -2.43 -13.13 13.81
C ARG A 9 -0.95 -12.71 13.84
N ILE A 10 -0.14 -13.46 14.57
CA ILE A 10 1.25 -13.67 14.11
C ILE A 10 1.09 -14.49 12.83
N GLY A 11 1.47 -13.92 11.69
CA GLY A 11 1.42 -14.63 10.42
C GLY A 11 2.23 -15.92 10.52
N HIS A 12 1.53 -17.06 10.59
CA HIS A 12 2.13 -18.38 10.40
C HIS A 12 2.43 -18.55 8.91
N ALA A 13 3.33 -17.73 8.37
CA ALA A 13 3.96 -18.05 7.11
C ALA A 13 4.97 -19.17 7.39
N ARG A 14 4.68 -20.36 6.88
CA ARG A 14 5.67 -21.43 6.77
C ARG A 14 6.22 -21.38 5.35
N SER A 15 7.52 -21.23 5.24
CA SER A 15 8.25 -21.33 3.99
C SER A 15 9.41 -22.26 4.22
N ASP A 16 9.76 -23.06 3.21
CA ASP A 16 11.02 -23.78 3.23
C ASP A 16 12.16 -22.77 3.31
N ILE A 17 13.09 -23.01 4.22
CA ILE A 17 14.31 -22.21 4.37
C ILE A 17 15.46 -23.08 3.89
N VAL A 18 16.15 -22.63 2.85
CA VAL A 18 17.41 -23.24 2.44
C VAL A 18 18.46 -22.80 3.46
N LEU A 19 18.88 -23.72 4.32
CA LEU A 19 19.96 -23.47 5.25
C LEU A 19 21.28 -23.42 4.47
N GLY A 20 22.03 -22.33 4.63
CA GLY A 20 23.43 -22.28 4.22
C GLY A 20 24.33 -23.08 5.16
N GLU A 21 25.64 -22.97 5.00
CA GLU A 21 26.58 -23.57 5.95
C GLU A 21 26.35 -23.03 7.37
N ILE A 22 26.06 -23.93 8.31
CA ILE A 22 25.89 -23.57 9.71
C ILE A 22 27.27 -23.45 10.34
N SER A 23 27.69 -22.21 10.61
CA SER A 23 28.93 -21.96 11.36
C SER A 23 28.82 -22.57 12.76
N ARG A 24 29.74 -23.46 13.11
CA ARG A 24 29.90 -24.03 14.45
C ARG A 24 30.79 -23.16 15.35
N GLU A 25 31.19 -21.98 14.89
CA GLU A 25 32.00 -21.06 15.68
C GLU A 25 31.29 -20.66 16.97
N ARG A 26 31.86 -21.07 18.10
CA ARG A 26 31.44 -20.57 19.41
C ARG A 26 32.15 -19.24 19.66
N ARG A 27 31.45 -18.13 19.39
CA ARG A 27 31.92 -16.81 19.79
C ARG A 27 31.74 -16.64 21.30
N LYS A 28 32.80 -16.26 21.99
CA LYS A 28 32.68 -15.82 23.39
C LYS A 28 32.00 -14.45 23.39
N GLY A 29 30.76 -14.37 23.88
CA GLY A 29 30.06 -13.10 23.99
C GLY A 29 30.79 -12.15 24.94
N SER A 30 31.09 -10.94 24.49
CA SER A 30 31.59 -9.85 25.33
C SER A 30 30.57 -8.71 25.30
N PHE A 31 30.26 -8.16 26.46
CA PHE A 31 29.38 -7.00 26.57
C PHE A 31 30.07 -5.93 27.42
N GLU A 32 30.49 -4.86 26.77
CA GLU A 32 31.04 -3.70 27.45
C GLU A 32 29.90 -2.72 27.77
N LYS A 33 29.75 -2.41 29.07
CA LYS A 33 28.73 -1.47 29.53
C LYS A 33 29.18 -0.04 29.28
N ASP A 34 28.77 0.54 28.17
CA ASP A 34 28.93 1.97 27.93
C ASP A 34 27.60 2.71 28.10
N ARG A 35 27.61 3.66 29.04
CA ARG A 35 26.42 4.40 29.49
C ARG A 35 25.92 5.40 28.44
N THR A 36 26.76 5.79 27.48
CA THR A 36 26.43 6.80 26.46
C THR A 36 25.40 6.29 25.43
N TRP A 37 25.35 4.97 25.22
CA TRP A 37 24.37 4.32 24.34
C TRP A 37 23.29 3.54 25.11
N LEU A 38 23.60 3.08 26.33
CA LEU A 38 22.67 2.27 27.15
C LEU A 38 21.70 3.11 28.00
N VAL A 39 21.95 4.42 28.17
CA VAL A 39 21.11 5.31 29.00
C VAL A 39 20.72 6.57 28.23
N TYR A 40 19.41 6.78 28.07
CA TYR A 40 18.87 7.90 27.29
C TYR A 40 18.69 9.17 28.15
N THR A 41 19.79 9.73 28.65
CA THR A 41 19.73 11.04 29.33
C THR A 41 19.55 12.18 28.32
N PRO A 42 19.04 13.37 28.72
CA PRO A 42 18.90 14.50 27.79
C PRO A 42 20.21 14.93 27.12
N ARG A 43 21.36 14.77 27.79
CA ARG A 43 22.68 15.05 27.21
C ARG A 43 23.01 14.06 26.10
N GLU A 44 22.92 12.76 26.38
CA GLU A 44 23.23 11.72 25.41
C GLU A 44 22.25 11.73 24.23
N ALA A 45 20.97 12.05 24.46
CA ALA A 45 19.98 12.22 23.39
C ALA A 45 20.37 13.33 22.41
N ARG A 46 20.94 14.46 22.89
CA ARG A 46 21.42 15.54 22.02
C ARG A 46 22.62 15.11 21.18
N ILE A 47 23.52 14.28 21.73
CA ILE A 47 24.69 13.74 21.04
C ILE A 47 24.28 12.67 20.02
N ASN A 48 23.34 11.80 20.40
CA ASN A 48 22.89 10.68 19.58
C ASN A 48 21.96 11.12 18.44
N LYS A 49 21.24 12.25 18.56
CA LYS A 49 20.32 12.72 17.52
C LYS A 49 21.02 12.97 16.16
N PRO A 50 22.14 13.73 16.09
CA PRO A 50 22.91 13.86 14.84
C PRO A 50 23.37 12.51 14.26
N LEU A 51 23.89 11.61 15.10
CA LEU A 51 24.33 10.27 14.68
C LEU A 51 23.18 9.41 14.15
N MET A 52 22.01 9.51 14.78
CA MET A 52 20.80 8.83 14.34
C MET A 52 20.37 9.33 12.97
N LEU A 53 20.36 10.66 12.74
CA LEU A 53 20.03 11.25 11.45
C LEU A 53 21.02 10.82 10.37
N GLU A 54 22.32 10.84 10.66
CA GLU A 54 23.35 10.38 9.72
C GLU A 54 23.18 8.89 9.37
N ARG A 55 22.93 8.04 10.37
CA ARG A 55 22.62 6.61 10.15
C ARG A 55 21.35 6.46 9.33
N PHE A 56 20.32 7.24 9.60
CA PHE A 56 19.05 7.19 8.89
C PHE A 56 19.22 7.55 7.41
N GLU A 57 20.02 8.57 7.08
CA GLU A 57 20.36 8.91 5.69
C GLU A 57 21.18 7.81 5.00
N LYS A 58 22.09 7.14 5.72
CA LYS A 58 22.79 5.95 5.20
C LYS A 58 21.81 4.80 4.92
N ILE A 59 20.83 4.59 5.79
CA ILE A 59 19.80 3.55 5.62
C ILE A 59 18.91 3.89 4.42
N LYS A 60 18.47 5.15 4.26
CA LYS A 60 17.70 5.62 3.08
C LYS A 60 18.38 5.28 1.75
N LYS A 61 19.69 5.55 1.65
CA LYS A 61 20.46 5.18 0.45
C LYS A 61 20.57 3.66 0.29
N ARG A 62 20.75 2.94 1.40
CA ARG A 62 20.92 1.49 1.36
C ARG A 62 19.64 0.76 0.98
N VAL A 63 18.46 1.21 1.41
CA VAL A 63 17.19 0.53 1.12
C VAL A 63 16.93 0.41 -0.38
N ASN A 64 17.34 1.38 -1.20
CA ASN A 64 17.20 1.31 -2.67
C ASN A 64 17.88 0.07 -3.29
N THR A 65 18.93 -0.45 -2.66
CA THR A 65 19.78 -1.54 -3.21
C THR A 65 19.67 -2.86 -2.43
N LEU A 66 18.73 -2.98 -1.49
CA LEU A 66 18.55 -4.21 -0.73
C LEU A 66 17.97 -5.33 -1.61
N VAL A 67 18.52 -6.53 -1.47
CA VAL A 67 18.06 -7.75 -2.16
C VAL A 67 16.61 -8.15 -1.85
N TYR A 68 16.04 -7.56 -0.80
CA TYR A 68 14.65 -7.76 -0.40
C TYR A 68 13.67 -6.95 -1.26
N ASN A 69 14.15 -5.90 -1.93
CA ASN A 69 13.40 -5.22 -2.96
C ASN A 69 13.59 -5.96 -4.29
N GLN A 70 12.49 -6.33 -4.93
CA GLN A 70 12.53 -7.15 -6.14
C GLN A 70 11.58 -6.55 -7.16
N LEU A 71 12.10 -6.14 -8.31
CA LEU A 71 11.31 -5.66 -9.43
C LEU A 71 11.30 -6.73 -10.52
N LYS A 72 10.11 -7.20 -10.89
CA LYS A 72 9.88 -8.04 -12.05
C LYS A 72 9.07 -7.24 -13.06
N LEU A 73 9.70 -6.82 -14.14
CA LEU A 73 9.03 -6.17 -15.25
C LEU A 73 8.49 -7.22 -16.22
N ALA A 74 7.30 -6.99 -16.73
CA ALA A 74 6.72 -7.76 -17.83
C ALA A 74 6.66 -6.86 -19.08
N ASP A 75 7.17 -7.36 -20.20
CA ASP A 75 7.31 -6.57 -21.42
C ASP A 75 5.93 -6.17 -21.98
N GLY A 76 5.74 -4.87 -22.22
CA GLY A 76 4.46 -4.33 -22.69
C GLY A 76 3.36 -4.28 -21.63
N ALA A 77 3.65 -4.62 -20.38
CA ALA A 77 2.69 -4.52 -19.27
C ALA A 77 2.29 -3.06 -19.04
N LYS A 78 0.97 -2.81 -19.03
CA LYS A 78 0.39 -1.49 -18.69
C LYS A 78 0.10 -1.34 -17.19
N LEU A 79 0.08 -2.46 -16.47
CA LEU A 79 -0.27 -2.51 -15.05
C LEU A 79 0.92 -2.95 -14.20
N GLY A 80 1.03 -2.34 -13.02
CA GLY A 80 2.06 -2.62 -12.04
C GLY A 80 1.46 -2.85 -10.65
N ILE A 81 1.92 -3.90 -9.95
CA ILE A 81 1.56 -4.18 -8.57
C ILE A 81 2.74 -3.82 -7.67
N VAL A 82 2.50 -2.97 -6.67
CA VAL A 82 3.48 -2.67 -5.62
C VAL A 82 2.98 -3.24 -4.31
N ALA A 83 3.74 -4.14 -3.70
CA ALA A 83 3.34 -4.80 -2.46
C ALA A 83 4.52 -5.01 -1.50
N CYS A 84 4.23 -5.14 -0.20
CA CYS A 84 5.24 -5.32 0.84
C CYS A 84 4.85 -6.45 1.80
N GLY A 85 5.85 -7.19 2.30
CA GLY A 85 5.62 -8.28 3.25
C GLY A 85 4.67 -9.37 2.72
N LEU A 86 3.62 -9.68 3.49
CA LEU A 86 2.67 -10.77 3.17
C LEU A 86 1.74 -10.45 2.00
N SER A 87 1.39 -9.19 1.78
CA SER A 87 0.50 -8.83 0.66
C SER A 87 1.14 -9.14 -0.69
N TYR A 88 2.47 -9.10 -0.79
CA TYR A 88 3.21 -9.52 -1.97
C TYR A 88 2.98 -11.01 -2.31
N SER A 89 2.97 -11.89 -1.31
CA SER A 89 2.72 -13.32 -1.54
C SER A 89 1.31 -13.57 -2.07
N TYR A 90 0.30 -12.92 -1.49
CA TYR A 90 -1.08 -13.04 -1.99
C TYR A 90 -1.24 -12.43 -3.39
N ALA A 91 -0.58 -11.32 -3.67
CA ALA A 91 -0.59 -10.72 -5.00
C ALA A 91 0.04 -11.67 -6.04
N LEU A 92 1.17 -12.31 -5.72
CA LEU A 92 1.78 -13.31 -6.60
C LEU A 92 0.87 -14.52 -6.84
N GLU A 93 0.23 -15.04 -5.80
CA GLU A 93 -0.72 -16.16 -5.93
C GLU A 93 -1.91 -15.78 -6.81
N ALA A 94 -2.50 -14.60 -6.60
CA ALA A 94 -3.60 -14.10 -7.41
C ALA A 94 -3.19 -13.92 -8.88
N VAL A 95 -2.03 -13.29 -9.14
CA VAL A 95 -1.49 -13.11 -10.49
C VAL A 95 -1.31 -14.46 -11.20
N LYS A 96 -0.81 -15.47 -10.47
CA LYS A 96 -0.65 -16.84 -10.99
C LYS A 96 -1.99 -17.53 -11.26
N TRP A 97 -2.96 -17.39 -10.36
CA TRP A 97 -4.29 -17.97 -10.56
C TRP A 97 -5.05 -17.36 -11.73
N LEU A 98 -4.82 -16.07 -11.99
CA LEU A 98 -5.41 -15.35 -13.10
C LEU A 98 -4.65 -15.57 -14.43
N GLY A 99 -3.45 -16.16 -14.40
CA GLY A 99 -2.64 -16.41 -15.59
C GLY A 99 -2.17 -15.11 -16.27
N ILE A 100 -1.90 -14.07 -15.48
CA ILE A 100 -1.53 -12.73 -15.95
C ILE A 100 -0.06 -12.38 -15.65
N GLU A 101 0.79 -13.36 -15.36
CA GLU A 101 2.20 -13.17 -14.99
C GLU A 101 3.01 -12.34 -15.99
N ASP A 102 2.66 -12.43 -17.28
CA ASP A 102 3.34 -11.74 -18.38
C ASP A 102 2.64 -10.42 -18.79
N LYS A 103 1.56 -10.06 -18.08
CA LYS A 103 0.76 -8.84 -18.35
C LYS A 103 0.92 -7.77 -17.28
N VAL A 104 1.49 -8.12 -16.12
CA VAL A 104 1.65 -7.22 -14.98
C VAL A 104 3.09 -7.18 -14.50
N SER A 105 3.60 -5.97 -14.28
CA SER A 105 4.88 -5.77 -13.57
C SER A 105 4.66 -5.83 -12.07
N ILE A 106 5.62 -6.32 -11.29
CA ILE A 106 5.48 -6.46 -9.85
C ILE A 106 6.73 -5.93 -9.14
N LEU A 107 6.55 -4.98 -8.23
CA LEU A 107 7.56 -4.49 -7.31
C LEU A 107 7.27 -4.97 -5.88
N LYS A 108 8.19 -5.78 -5.35
CA LYS A 108 8.26 -6.10 -3.93
C LYS A 108 9.05 -5.02 -3.19
N ILE A 109 8.44 -4.43 -2.17
CA ILE A 109 9.12 -3.56 -1.21
C ILE A 109 9.42 -4.39 0.06
N GLY A 110 10.69 -4.66 0.32
CA GLY A 110 11.16 -5.41 1.47
C GLY A 110 11.24 -4.59 2.76
N THR A 111 11.42 -3.28 2.65
CA THR A 111 11.56 -2.37 3.80
C THR A 111 10.58 -1.21 3.61
N PRO A 112 9.45 -1.17 4.33
CA PRO A 112 8.44 -0.13 4.15
C PRO A 112 8.88 1.23 4.72
N HIS A 113 9.91 1.25 5.58
CA HIS A 113 10.49 2.48 6.09
C HIS A 113 12.00 2.29 6.39
N PRO A 114 12.88 3.19 5.90
CA PRO A 114 12.58 4.24 4.91
C PRO A 114 12.19 3.65 3.54
N LEU A 115 11.47 4.43 2.72
CA LEU A 115 10.99 3.99 1.41
C LEU A 115 12.13 3.93 0.39
N PRO A 116 12.09 2.99 -0.55
CA PRO A 116 13.04 2.95 -1.65
C PRO A 116 12.63 3.93 -2.76
N GLU A 117 12.95 5.21 -2.59
CA GLU A 117 12.59 6.30 -3.51
C GLU A 117 13.08 6.07 -4.94
N GLU A 118 14.28 5.49 -5.13
CA GLU A 118 14.84 5.19 -6.46
C GLU A 118 14.05 4.09 -7.20
N LEU A 119 13.21 3.33 -6.50
CA LEU A 119 12.33 2.32 -7.09
C LEU A 119 10.93 2.88 -7.39
N GLY A 120 10.74 4.20 -7.29
CA GLY A 120 9.48 4.90 -7.58
C GLY A 120 8.55 5.06 -6.37
N ALA A 121 8.96 4.65 -5.17
CA ALA A 121 8.19 4.84 -3.94
C ALA A 121 8.46 6.24 -3.36
N SER A 122 7.65 7.23 -3.73
CA SER A 122 7.82 8.61 -3.23
C SER A 122 7.18 8.83 -1.86
N GLU A 123 7.74 9.74 -1.06
CA GLU A 123 7.14 10.21 0.19
C GLU A 123 5.73 10.78 -0.03
N ALA A 124 5.46 11.43 -1.18
CA ALA A 124 4.13 11.91 -1.53
C ALA A 124 3.11 10.76 -1.68
N MET A 125 3.52 9.65 -2.31
CA MET A 125 2.66 8.46 -2.42
C MET A 125 2.43 7.81 -1.06
N ALA A 126 3.47 7.68 -0.23
CA ALA A 126 3.32 7.10 1.09
C ALA A 126 2.46 7.97 2.01
N HIS A 127 2.60 9.30 1.92
CA HIS A 127 1.73 10.23 2.61
C HIS A 127 0.28 10.05 2.18
N ALA A 128 0.00 9.99 0.86
CA ALA A 128 -1.34 9.74 0.33
C ALA A 128 -1.92 8.40 0.83
N ILE A 129 -1.12 7.33 0.84
CA ILE A 129 -1.50 6.02 1.36
C ILE A 129 -1.73 6.07 2.88
N LEU A 130 -1.02 6.89 3.64
CA LEU A 130 -1.25 7.00 5.07
C LEU A 130 -2.54 7.80 5.36
N CYS A 131 -2.77 8.91 4.66
CA CYS A 131 -3.90 9.78 4.93
C CYS A 131 -5.23 9.32 4.31
N HIS A 132 -5.22 8.42 3.31
CA HIS A 132 -6.48 7.91 2.73
C HIS A 132 -7.33 7.15 3.78
N ASN A 133 -6.69 6.58 4.82
CA ASN A 133 -7.38 5.98 5.96
C ASN A 133 -7.47 7.00 7.12
N PRO A 134 -8.65 7.62 7.35
CA PRO A 134 -8.81 8.67 8.35
C PRO A 134 -8.54 8.22 9.79
N THR A 135 -8.49 6.91 10.07
CA THR A 135 -8.14 6.35 11.39
C THR A 135 -6.74 6.80 11.86
N HIS A 136 -5.83 7.12 10.93
CA HIS A 136 -4.49 7.57 11.28
C HIS A 136 -4.43 9.02 11.78
N GLY A 137 -5.48 9.82 11.55
CA GLY A 137 -5.51 11.23 11.97
C GLY A 137 -4.49 12.13 11.27
N ILE A 138 -3.94 11.68 10.15
CA ILE A 138 -2.96 12.43 9.34
C ILE A 138 -3.74 13.35 8.37
N PRO A 139 -3.43 14.66 8.30
CA PRO A 139 -4.11 15.58 7.41
C PRO A 139 -3.83 15.25 5.92
N ARG A 140 -4.78 15.57 5.05
CA ARG A 140 -4.63 15.47 3.59
C ARG A 140 -4.22 16.84 3.07
N GLU A 141 -3.01 16.95 2.54
CA GLU A 141 -2.42 18.23 2.15
C GLU A 141 -2.42 18.39 0.63
N THR A 142 -2.02 17.34 -0.08
CA THR A 142 -1.81 17.36 -1.52
C THR A 142 -3.07 17.02 -2.31
N LYS A 143 -3.06 17.32 -3.62
CA LYS A 143 -4.12 16.83 -4.53
C LYS A 143 -4.16 15.31 -4.60
N LEU A 144 -2.99 14.64 -4.51
CA LEU A 144 -2.89 13.18 -4.54
C LEU A 144 -3.57 12.56 -3.31
N ASP A 145 -3.32 13.11 -2.12
CA ASP A 145 -3.94 12.68 -0.86
C ASP A 145 -5.47 12.68 -0.96
N LYS A 146 -6.01 13.80 -1.44
CA LYS A 146 -7.45 14.03 -1.58
C LYS A 146 -8.05 13.14 -2.67
N ALA A 147 -7.37 13.01 -3.81
CA ALA A 147 -7.80 12.18 -4.92
C ALA A 147 -7.87 10.70 -4.53
N LEU A 148 -6.83 10.17 -3.87
CA LEU A 148 -6.82 8.78 -3.42
C LEU A 148 -7.94 8.54 -2.39
N PHE A 149 -8.12 9.46 -1.44
CA PHE A 149 -9.16 9.37 -0.42
C PHE A 149 -10.58 9.32 -1.01
N CYS A 150 -10.90 10.10 -2.03
CA CYS A 150 -12.24 10.07 -2.64
C CYS A 150 -12.40 8.93 -3.66
N ALA A 151 -11.32 8.50 -4.31
CA ALA A 151 -11.36 7.44 -5.32
C ALA A 151 -11.53 6.04 -4.72
N ASP A 152 -10.92 5.75 -3.57
CA ASP A 152 -10.99 4.45 -2.91
C ASP A 152 -12.44 3.93 -2.71
N PRO A 153 -13.35 4.66 -2.02
CA PRO A 153 -14.74 4.24 -1.88
C PRO A 153 -15.52 4.25 -3.21
N LEU A 154 -15.15 5.10 -4.17
CA LEU A 154 -15.81 5.16 -5.48
C LEU A 154 -15.62 3.86 -6.26
N THR A 155 -14.41 3.29 -6.25
CA THR A 155 -14.14 2.03 -6.96
C THR A 155 -15.03 0.89 -6.47
N GLY A 156 -15.23 0.77 -5.15
CA GLY A 156 -16.12 -0.22 -4.55
C GLY A 156 -17.59 -0.03 -4.94
N LEU A 157 -18.04 1.22 -5.09
CA LEU A 157 -19.38 1.53 -5.58
C LEU A 157 -19.58 1.10 -7.04
N ILE A 158 -18.59 1.37 -7.90
CA ILE A 158 -18.63 1.02 -9.33
C ILE A 158 -18.59 -0.50 -9.52
N ILE A 159 -17.73 -1.21 -8.78
CA ILE A 159 -17.67 -2.69 -8.79
C ILE A 159 -19.04 -3.26 -8.39
N ALA A 160 -19.61 -2.77 -7.29
CA ALA A 160 -20.93 -3.23 -6.86
C ALA A 160 -22.00 -2.97 -7.93
N ALA A 161 -21.94 -1.83 -8.62
CA ALA A 161 -22.86 -1.48 -9.70
C ALA A 161 -22.74 -2.43 -10.91
N ALA A 162 -21.53 -2.89 -11.23
CA ALA A 162 -21.33 -3.93 -12.26
C ALA A 162 -21.88 -5.29 -11.81
N LEU A 163 -21.57 -5.71 -10.58
CA LEU A 163 -21.92 -7.05 -10.06
C LEU A 163 -23.42 -7.32 -9.92
N VAL A 164 -24.26 -6.29 -9.79
CA VAL A 164 -25.72 -6.44 -9.72
C VAL A 164 -26.40 -6.55 -11.08
N ARG A 165 -25.65 -6.35 -12.18
CA ARG A 165 -26.19 -6.53 -13.52
C ARG A 165 -26.20 -8.02 -13.91
N PRO A 166 -27.10 -8.44 -14.82
CA PRO A 166 -27.12 -9.83 -15.31
C PRO A 166 -25.84 -10.24 -16.02
N ASP A 167 -25.24 -9.33 -16.80
CA ASP A 167 -23.99 -9.53 -17.52
C ASP A 167 -22.76 -9.47 -16.60
N LYS A 168 -22.89 -8.86 -15.41
CA LYS A 168 -21.80 -8.54 -14.47
C LYS A 168 -20.66 -7.73 -15.10
N LYS A 169 -20.96 -6.98 -16.16
CA LYS A 169 -19.95 -6.24 -16.93
C LYS A 169 -19.97 -4.73 -16.69
N LEU A 170 -18.79 -4.11 -16.63
CA LEU A 170 -18.58 -2.67 -16.58
C LEU A 170 -18.93 -1.98 -17.91
N ALA A 171 -18.79 -2.68 -19.04
CA ALA A 171 -19.07 -2.12 -20.37
C ALA A 171 -20.49 -1.53 -20.48
N GLY A 172 -21.47 -2.17 -19.84
CA GLY A 172 -22.86 -1.71 -19.85
C GLY A 172 -23.21 -0.70 -18.74
N VAL A 173 -22.29 -0.41 -17.82
CA VAL A 173 -22.54 0.52 -16.71
C VAL A 173 -22.45 1.96 -17.23
N GLU A 174 -23.48 2.75 -16.94
CA GLU A 174 -23.55 4.17 -17.26
C GLU A 174 -23.43 5.03 -15.99
N VAL A 175 -22.86 6.23 -16.13
CA VAL A 175 -22.69 7.21 -15.05
C VAL A 175 -24.01 7.50 -14.33
N ARG A 176 -25.13 7.58 -15.07
CA ARG A 176 -26.48 7.79 -14.49
C ARG A 176 -26.89 6.68 -13.53
N SER A 177 -26.53 5.43 -13.84
CA SER A 177 -26.77 4.29 -12.96
C SER A 177 -25.93 4.37 -11.69
N VAL A 178 -24.63 4.65 -11.84
CA VAL A 178 -23.71 4.86 -10.70
C VAL A 178 -24.19 5.99 -9.81
N ARG A 179 -24.64 7.12 -10.38
CA ARG A 179 -25.22 8.26 -9.65
C ARG A 179 -26.48 7.89 -8.88
N LYS A 180 -27.35 7.05 -9.45
CA LYS A 180 -28.53 6.54 -8.74
C LYS A 180 -28.11 5.67 -7.56
N LYS A 181 -27.17 4.76 -7.78
CA LYS A 181 -26.61 3.88 -6.74
C LYS A 181 -25.87 4.63 -5.64
N PHE A 182 -25.18 5.71 -5.98
CA PHE A 182 -24.54 6.61 -5.03
C PHE A 182 -25.55 7.19 -4.01
N LYS A 183 -26.76 7.55 -4.46
CA LYS A 183 -27.83 8.08 -3.59
C LYS A 183 -28.50 7.00 -2.73
N GLU A 184 -28.44 5.74 -3.14
CA GLU A 184 -28.99 4.59 -2.40
C GLU A 184 -28.01 4.18 -1.27
N LYS A 185 -28.15 4.76 -0.08
CA LYS A 185 -27.23 4.49 1.06
C LYS A 185 -27.10 3.00 1.45
N SER A 186 -28.13 2.19 1.21
CA SER A 186 -28.10 0.75 1.46
C SER A 186 -27.29 -0.03 0.43
N PHE A 187 -27.12 0.50 -0.78
CA PHE A 187 -26.42 -0.15 -1.87
C PHE A 187 -24.91 0.01 -1.72
N ALA A 188 -24.15 -1.09 -1.59
CA ALA A 188 -22.71 -1.06 -1.32
C ALA A 188 -22.37 -0.27 -0.05
N ALA A 189 -23.00 -0.62 1.08
CA ALA A 189 -22.93 0.14 2.34
C ALA A 189 -21.49 0.51 2.78
N GLY A 190 -20.47 -0.29 2.44
CA GLY A 190 -19.06 0.00 2.73
C GLY A 190 -18.44 1.17 1.96
N ALA A 191 -18.99 1.60 0.82
CA ALA A 191 -18.43 2.68 0.00
C ALA A 191 -18.78 4.07 0.55
N ASN A 192 -17.99 4.70 1.40
CA ASN A 192 -18.40 5.94 2.08
C ASN A 192 -18.77 7.10 1.11
N ARG A 193 -19.98 7.67 1.23
CA ARG A 193 -20.56 8.65 0.26
C ARG A 193 -20.04 10.04 0.54
N GLU A 194 -19.87 10.35 1.81
CA GLU A 194 -19.29 11.58 2.30
C GLU A 194 -17.84 11.71 1.79
N GLN A 195 -17.08 10.61 1.78
CA GLN A 195 -15.72 10.59 1.23
C GLN A 195 -15.67 10.82 -0.29
N ILE A 196 -16.54 10.16 -1.05
CA ILE A 196 -16.64 10.36 -2.51
C ILE A 196 -17.00 11.82 -2.82
N SER A 197 -17.91 12.42 -2.04
CA SER A 197 -18.37 13.80 -2.24
C SER A 197 -17.28 14.86 -2.02
N GLN A 198 -16.18 14.50 -1.35
CA GLN A 198 -15.01 15.37 -1.19
C GLN A 198 -14.16 15.48 -2.46
N CYS A 199 -14.58 14.91 -3.59
CA CYS A 199 -13.98 15.18 -4.91
C CYS A 199 -13.98 16.69 -5.27
N THR A 200 -14.86 17.47 -4.67
CA THR A 200 -14.84 18.94 -4.79
C THR A 200 -13.55 19.56 -4.26
N GLU A 201 -12.86 18.93 -3.29
CA GLU A 201 -11.57 19.40 -2.76
C GLU A 201 -10.42 19.28 -3.78
N ILE A 202 -10.59 18.46 -4.83
CA ILE A 202 -9.65 18.36 -5.96
C ILE A 202 -10.12 19.17 -7.19
N GLY A 203 -11.22 19.90 -7.06
CA GLY A 203 -11.76 20.77 -8.11
C GLY A 203 -12.62 20.06 -9.15
N LEU A 204 -13.16 18.87 -8.82
CA LEU A 204 -14.05 18.12 -9.70
C LEU A 204 -15.49 18.14 -9.15
N GLU A 205 -16.45 18.29 -10.05
CA GLU A 205 -17.85 18.07 -9.73
C GLU A 205 -18.12 16.57 -9.56
N LEU A 206 -19.16 16.22 -8.79
CA LEU A 206 -19.46 14.81 -8.50
C LEU A 206 -19.72 14.00 -9.78
N ASP A 207 -20.50 14.54 -10.72
CA ASP A 207 -20.83 13.82 -11.96
C ASP A 207 -19.57 13.59 -12.82
N GLU A 208 -18.67 14.57 -12.90
CA GLU A 208 -17.38 14.48 -13.59
C GLU A 208 -16.46 13.43 -12.92
N PHE A 209 -16.42 13.41 -11.58
CA PHE A 209 -15.62 12.45 -10.84
C PHE A 209 -16.12 11.00 -11.01
N LEU A 210 -17.45 10.81 -11.00
CA LEU A 210 -18.06 9.50 -11.25
C LEU A 210 -17.78 9.01 -12.68
N GLU A 211 -17.85 9.90 -13.66
CA GLU A 211 -17.54 9.59 -15.05
C GLU A 211 -16.06 9.21 -15.23
N LEU A 212 -15.15 10.01 -14.69
CA LEU A 212 -13.72 9.74 -14.74
C LEU A 212 -13.36 8.39 -14.11
N GLY A 213 -13.92 8.10 -12.92
CA GLY A 213 -13.71 6.82 -12.25
C GLY A 213 -14.27 5.64 -13.03
N LEU A 214 -15.47 5.78 -13.61
CA LEU A 214 -16.10 4.72 -14.40
C LEU A 214 -15.33 4.42 -15.69
N GLU A 215 -14.94 5.45 -16.44
CA GLU A 215 -14.19 5.26 -17.70
C GLU A 215 -12.79 4.71 -17.43
N ALA A 216 -12.12 5.15 -16.36
CA ALA A 216 -10.86 4.55 -15.93
C ALA A 216 -11.01 3.06 -15.62
N MET A 217 -12.06 2.66 -14.91
CA MET A 217 -12.32 1.25 -14.57
C MET A 217 -12.75 0.41 -15.79
N LYS A 218 -13.50 0.99 -16.73
CA LYS A 218 -13.82 0.33 -18.01
C LYS A 218 -12.57 0.03 -18.83
N GLY A 219 -11.59 0.93 -18.81
CA GLY A 219 -10.31 0.75 -19.50
C GLY A 219 -9.50 -0.46 -19.00
N ILE A 220 -9.80 -0.98 -17.81
CA ILE A 220 -9.16 -2.15 -17.18
C ILE A 220 -10.18 -3.25 -16.82
N ALA A 221 -11.36 -3.26 -17.45
CA ALA A 221 -12.46 -4.15 -17.06
C ALA A 221 -12.10 -5.64 -17.15
N ASP A 222 -11.43 -6.03 -18.23
CA ASP A 222 -10.96 -7.41 -18.44
C ASP A 222 -10.03 -7.87 -17.30
N ASP A 223 -9.18 -6.98 -16.78
CA ASP A 223 -8.27 -7.26 -15.66
C ASP A 223 -9.00 -7.35 -14.32
N LEU A 224 -10.13 -6.65 -14.18
CA LEU A 224 -11.00 -6.72 -13.00
C LEU A 224 -11.94 -7.94 -13.03
N GLY A 225 -11.98 -8.69 -14.14
CA GLY A 225 -12.94 -9.77 -14.34
C GLY A 225 -14.38 -9.27 -14.45
N LEU A 226 -14.56 -8.01 -14.88
CA LEU A 226 -15.82 -7.30 -15.06
C LEU A 226 -15.93 -6.75 -16.48
#